data_AF-A0A9E2FLL2-F1
#
_entry.id   AF-A0A9E2FLL2-F1
#
_cell.length_a   1.000
_cell.length_b   1.000
_cell.length_c   1.000
_cell.angle_alpha   90.00
_cell.angle_beta   90.00
_cell.angle_gamma   90.00
#
_symmetry.space_group_name_H-M   'P 1'
#
loop_
_entity.id
_entity.type
_entity.pdbx_description
1 polymer ?
#
loop_
_entity_poly.entity_id
_entity_poly.type
_entity_poly.pdbx_seq_one_letter_code
_entity_poly.pdbx_strand_id
1 'polypeptide(L)'
;MRGLRGVGRAVGLLAVTAVTALSAAGPDRDRDGIPDAFDLCADTPAGTQVDVFGCARATPQRLDTDGDGIPDIADLCSGTPAKAVIDAYGCPFETDSDGDGVPDRADPCPRTPPGAQVDAQGCAIDSDFDGVPDGLDQCQDTPLGTPATGGGCAVDGSDQRAVDVRVELPRSGAPRPLQRLPAVTPPPPRGMTPSRTPPPVGPTPRMLPLAGAVVCSVSQRSTPVVTARPSPSPS
;
A
#
# COMPACT_ATOMS: atom_id res chain seq x y z
N MET A 1 102.48 25.83 21.62
CA MET A 1 101.85 25.95 20.29
C MET A 1 100.35 25.73 20.46
N ARG A 2 99.57 26.82 20.40
CA ARG A 2 98.10 26.78 20.45
C ARG A 2 97.60 26.84 19.02
N GLY A 3 96.76 25.89 18.63
CA GLY A 3 96.08 25.93 17.35
C GLY A 3 95.34 24.64 17.11
N LEU A 4 94.01 24.69 17.22
CA LEU A 4 93.05 23.98 16.37
C LEU A 4 91.66 24.55 16.67
N ARG A 5 91.27 25.50 15.81
CA ARG A 5 89.88 25.88 15.61
C ARG A 5 89.25 24.80 14.73
N GLY A 6 88.05 24.33 15.09
CA GLY A 6 87.27 23.40 14.29
C GLY A 6 85.81 23.45 14.72
N VAL A 7 85.05 24.32 14.06
CA VAL A 7 83.59 24.47 14.17
C VAL A 7 82.97 23.47 13.20
N GLY A 8 81.96 22.70 13.60
CA GLY A 8 81.24 21.81 12.67
C GLY A 8 80.13 21.02 13.34
N ARG A 9 78.90 21.54 13.23
CA ARG A 9 77.64 20.92 13.67
C ARG A 9 77.29 19.76 12.73
N ALA A 10 76.84 18.64 13.25
CA ALA A 10 75.82 17.79 12.61
C ALA A 10 75.29 16.77 13.61
N VAL A 11 74.14 17.07 14.20
CA VAL A 11 73.28 16.07 14.83
C VAL A 11 72.77 15.20 13.68
N GLY A 12 73.30 14.00 13.55
CA GLY A 12 72.88 13.03 12.55
C GLY A 12 71.49 12.48 12.89
N LEU A 13 70.46 13.21 12.50
CA LEU A 13 69.08 12.72 12.42
C LEU A 13 68.84 12.32 10.95
N LEU A 14 69.42 11.21 10.50
CA LEU A 14 69.02 10.59 9.22
C LEU A 14 68.03 9.48 9.50
N ALA A 15 66.76 9.88 9.41
CA ALA A 15 65.67 9.17 8.77
C ALA A 15 65.75 7.64 8.81
N VAL A 16 65.00 7.07 9.76
CA VAL A 16 64.26 5.84 9.49
C VAL A 16 63.29 6.20 8.36
N THR A 17 63.72 6.11 7.10
CA THR A 17 62.78 6.11 5.98
C THR A 17 61.95 4.86 6.15
N ALA A 18 60.76 5.04 6.74
CA ALA A 18 59.72 4.04 6.83
C ALA A 18 59.31 3.63 5.42
N VAL A 19 60.04 2.67 4.85
CA VAL A 19 59.50 1.81 3.82
C VAL A 19 58.63 0.79 4.54
N THR A 20 57.37 1.16 4.81
CA THR A 20 56.21 0.26 4.91
C THR A 20 54.96 1.05 5.30
N ALA A 21 54.23 1.52 4.29
CA ALA A 21 52.76 1.49 4.31
C ALA A 21 52.33 1.06 2.92
N LEU A 22 52.09 -0.24 2.82
CA LEU A 22 51.46 -0.92 1.71
C LEU A 22 50.06 -0.31 1.50
N SER A 23 49.88 0.52 0.48
CA SER A 23 48.55 0.70 -0.10
C SER A 23 48.62 0.24 -1.55
N ALA A 24 48.50 -1.07 -1.73
CA ALA A 24 48.01 -1.64 -2.98
C ALA A 24 46.47 -1.54 -3.03
N ALA A 25 45.94 -0.41 -2.57
CA ALA A 25 44.60 0.01 -2.91
C ALA A 25 44.64 0.21 -4.43
N GLY A 26 43.69 -0.38 -5.18
CA GLY A 26 43.69 -0.31 -6.64
C GLY A 26 43.61 1.13 -7.16
N PRO A 27 43.38 1.32 -8.48
CA PRO A 27 42.99 2.62 -9.00
C PRO A 27 41.87 3.22 -8.13
N ASP A 28 42.02 4.49 -7.81
CA ASP A 28 41.08 5.31 -7.04
C ASP A 28 40.99 6.64 -7.81
N ARG A 29 39.94 6.74 -8.63
CA ARG A 29 39.78 7.77 -9.65
C ARG A 29 39.47 9.13 -9.05
N ASP A 30 38.63 9.16 -8.02
CA ASP A 30 38.12 10.39 -7.40
C ASP A 30 38.88 10.76 -6.10
N ARG A 31 39.70 9.84 -5.59
CA ARG A 31 40.62 10.02 -4.46
C ARG A 31 39.89 10.26 -3.15
N ASP A 32 38.77 9.57 -2.95
CA ASP A 32 38.02 9.59 -1.70
C ASP A 32 38.54 8.56 -0.66
N GLY A 33 39.44 7.66 -1.08
CA GLY A 33 40.05 6.63 -0.24
C GLY A 33 39.44 5.22 -0.41
N ILE A 34 38.45 5.04 -1.29
CA ILE A 34 37.86 3.76 -1.67
C ILE A 34 38.29 3.41 -3.12
N PRO A 35 38.96 2.28 -3.37
CA PRO A 35 39.37 1.92 -4.73
C PRO A 35 38.18 1.70 -5.67
N ASP A 36 38.35 2.02 -6.96
CA ASP A 36 37.34 1.91 -8.03
C ASP A 36 36.62 0.55 -8.07
N ALA A 37 37.30 -0.53 -7.67
CA ALA A 37 36.74 -1.89 -7.63
C ALA A 37 35.69 -2.10 -6.52
N PHE A 38 35.69 -1.23 -5.50
CA PHE A 38 34.81 -1.27 -4.33
C PHE A 38 34.02 0.03 -4.15
N ASP A 39 34.23 1.00 -5.05
CA ASP A 39 33.56 2.29 -5.05
C ASP A 39 32.28 2.25 -5.88
N LEU A 40 31.13 2.39 -5.21
CA LEU A 40 29.83 2.50 -5.86
C LEU A 40 29.59 3.90 -6.44
N CYS A 41 30.35 4.89 -6.02
CA CYS A 41 30.17 6.30 -6.29
C CYS A 41 31.46 6.92 -6.88
N ALA A 42 31.80 6.48 -8.09
CA ALA A 42 33.04 6.78 -8.84
C ALA A 42 33.44 8.26 -9.09
N ASP A 43 32.65 9.23 -8.62
CA ASP A 43 32.88 10.67 -8.82
C ASP A 43 32.57 11.47 -7.51
N THR A 44 32.91 10.92 -6.35
CA THR A 44 32.76 11.61 -5.08
C THR A 44 33.77 12.77 -4.96
N PRO A 45 33.35 14.00 -4.59
CA PRO A 45 34.28 15.12 -4.50
C PRO A 45 35.38 14.86 -3.47
N ALA A 46 36.63 15.04 -3.88
CA ALA A 46 37.80 14.84 -3.02
C ALA A 46 37.68 15.62 -1.70
N GLY A 47 37.92 14.93 -0.58
CA GLY A 47 37.82 15.48 0.77
C GLY A 47 36.41 15.41 1.39
N THR A 48 35.43 14.83 0.68
CA THR A 48 34.13 14.49 1.27
C THR A 48 34.26 13.26 2.14
N GLN A 49 33.54 13.23 3.26
CA GLN A 49 33.48 12.04 4.11
C GLN A 49 32.53 11.01 3.48
N VAL A 50 33.07 9.87 3.07
CA VAL A 50 32.34 8.78 2.41
C VAL A 50 32.03 7.63 3.35
N ASP A 51 30.99 6.86 3.04
CA ASP A 51 30.66 5.62 3.71
C ASP A 51 31.57 4.46 3.24
N VAL A 52 31.31 3.24 3.71
CA VAL A 52 32.10 2.04 3.35
C VAL A 52 31.99 1.67 1.86
N PHE A 53 31.12 2.31 1.11
CA PHE A 53 30.86 2.03 -0.30
C PHE A 53 31.36 3.16 -1.23
N GLY A 54 32.11 4.14 -0.73
CA GLY A 54 32.63 5.26 -1.53
C GLY A 54 31.61 6.39 -1.75
N CYS A 55 30.44 6.33 -1.12
CA CYS A 55 29.40 7.33 -1.33
C CYS A 55 29.38 8.36 -0.20
N ALA A 56 29.36 9.65 -0.56
CA ALA A 56 29.04 10.69 0.42
C ALA A 56 27.57 10.58 0.86
N ARG A 57 27.29 10.85 2.15
CA ARG A 57 25.90 10.87 2.67
C ARG A 57 24.96 11.82 1.92
N ALA A 58 25.50 12.80 1.19
CA ALA A 58 24.75 13.79 0.42
C ALA A 58 24.78 13.54 -1.09
N THR A 59 25.27 12.37 -1.57
CA THR A 59 25.10 12.04 -3.00
C THR A 59 23.64 11.73 -3.30
N PRO A 60 23.09 12.19 -4.44
CA PRO A 60 21.69 11.91 -4.80
C PRO A 60 21.35 10.42 -4.92
N GLN A 61 22.36 9.56 -5.11
CA GLN A 61 22.19 8.10 -5.14
C GLN A 61 21.94 7.48 -3.76
N ARG A 62 22.20 8.22 -2.68
CA ARG A 62 22.10 7.76 -1.29
C ARG A 62 21.29 8.72 -0.41
N LEU A 63 20.71 9.75 -1.02
CA LEU A 63 19.77 10.61 -0.32
C LEU A 63 18.54 9.77 0.00
N ASP A 64 18.21 9.71 1.27
CA ASP A 64 17.06 9.01 1.84
C ASP A 64 16.43 10.06 2.77
N THR A 65 15.48 10.81 2.21
CA THR A 65 14.92 12.02 2.81
C THR A 65 14.03 11.71 4.01
N ASP A 66 13.35 10.57 4.01
CA ASP A 66 12.43 10.15 5.08
C ASP A 66 13.05 9.12 6.06
N GLY A 67 14.20 8.53 5.69
CA GLY A 67 15.00 7.68 6.55
C GLY A 67 14.44 6.26 6.69
N ASP A 68 13.66 5.79 5.72
CA ASP A 68 13.05 4.47 5.73
C ASP A 68 14.01 3.35 5.28
N GLY A 69 15.16 3.71 4.71
CA GLY A 69 16.20 2.80 4.22
C GLY A 69 16.21 2.58 2.71
N ILE A 70 15.29 3.19 1.96
CA ILE A 70 15.25 3.21 0.50
C ILE A 70 15.66 4.61 0.02
N PRO A 71 16.66 4.74 -0.87
CA PRO A 71 17.07 6.06 -1.35
C PRO A 71 15.96 6.71 -2.21
N ASP A 72 15.83 8.04 -2.17
CA ASP A 72 14.83 8.86 -2.86
C ASP A 72 14.64 8.50 -4.35
N ILE A 73 15.71 8.04 -5.02
CA ILE A 73 15.67 7.64 -6.43
C ILE A 73 14.93 6.31 -6.66
N ALA A 74 14.86 5.46 -5.64
CA ALA A 74 14.21 4.16 -5.63
C ALA A 74 12.96 4.13 -4.73
N ASP A 75 12.68 5.22 -4.02
CA ASP A 75 11.56 5.35 -3.10
C ASP A 75 10.33 5.96 -3.79
N LEU A 76 9.24 5.20 -3.79
CA LEU A 76 7.95 5.61 -4.32
C LEU A 76 7.14 6.44 -3.29
N CYS A 77 7.47 6.31 -2.01
CA CYS A 77 6.73 6.82 -0.87
C CYS A 77 7.61 7.69 0.05
N SER A 78 8.07 8.83 -0.48
CA SER A 78 8.90 9.90 0.14
C SER A 78 8.51 10.52 1.50
N GLY A 79 7.62 9.90 2.28
CA GLY A 79 7.22 10.32 3.62
C GLY A 79 7.04 9.14 4.58
N THR A 80 7.66 8.00 4.29
CA THR A 80 7.57 6.81 5.09
C THR A 80 8.32 6.99 6.41
N PRO A 81 7.70 6.70 7.57
CA PRO A 81 8.38 6.84 8.85
C PRO A 81 9.61 5.94 8.93
N ALA A 82 10.74 6.50 9.37
CA ALA A 82 11.95 5.73 9.63
C ALA A 82 11.66 4.47 10.49
N LYS A 83 12.08 3.29 10.01
CA LYS A 83 11.82 1.95 10.58
C LYS A 83 10.40 1.40 10.41
N ALA A 84 9.57 1.99 9.55
CA ALA A 84 8.34 1.34 9.11
C ALA A 84 8.67 -0.03 8.48
N VAL A 85 7.75 -0.98 8.61
CA VAL A 85 7.84 -2.21 7.81
C VAL A 85 7.36 -1.84 6.42
N ILE A 86 8.31 -1.79 5.48
CA ILE A 86 8.10 -1.33 4.11
C ILE A 86 8.17 -2.47 3.11
N ASP A 87 7.54 -2.28 1.96
CA ASP A 87 7.73 -3.10 0.78
C ASP A 87 9.04 -2.74 0.03
N ALA A 88 9.27 -3.37 -1.13
CA ALA A 88 10.47 -3.15 -1.92
C ALA A 88 10.55 -1.77 -2.60
N TYR A 89 9.50 -0.95 -2.50
CA TYR A 89 9.38 0.35 -3.14
C TYR A 89 9.42 1.51 -2.13
N GLY A 90 9.76 1.27 -0.86
CA GLY A 90 9.77 2.31 0.18
C GLY A 90 8.39 2.63 0.74
N CYS A 91 7.35 1.88 0.38
CA CYS A 91 6.01 2.13 0.88
C CYS A 91 5.72 1.25 2.09
N PRO A 92 5.13 1.77 3.18
CA PRO A 92 4.73 0.95 4.30
C PRO A 92 3.74 -0.13 3.82
N PHE A 93 3.82 -1.33 4.41
CA PHE A 93 2.73 -2.29 4.26
C PHE A 93 1.47 -1.58 4.77
N GLU A 94 0.55 -1.36 3.84
CA GLU A 94 -0.68 -0.62 4.08
C GLU A 94 -1.39 -1.14 5.32
N THR A 95 -1.74 -0.23 6.22
CA THR A 95 -2.57 -0.55 7.38
C THR A 95 -3.94 -1.03 6.89
N ASP A 96 -4.41 -2.12 7.46
CA ASP A 96 -5.78 -2.63 7.34
C ASP A 96 -6.38 -2.49 8.74
N SER A 97 -7.08 -1.37 8.96
CA SER A 97 -7.49 -0.93 10.29
C SER A 97 -8.63 -1.76 10.89
N ASP A 98 -9.48 -2.36 10.05
CA ASP A 98 -10.58 -3.23 10.48
C ASP A 98 -10.31 -4.73 10.28
N GLY A 99 -9.24 -5.07 9.55
CA GLY A 99 -8.70 -6.41 9.43
C GLY A 99 -9.47 -7.27 8.44
N ASP A 100 -10.12 -6.67 7.45
CA ASP A 100 -10.95 -7.37 6.47
C ASP A 100 -10.17 -7.90 5.25
N GLY A 101 -8.88 -7.58 5.16
CA GLY A 101 -7.98 -7.99 4.09
C GLY A 101 -7.84 -6.97 2.97
N VAL A 102 -8.54 -5.83 3.03
CA VAL A 102 -8.40 -4.71 2.11
C VAL A 102 -7.72 -3.54 2.83
N PRO A 103 -6.58 -3.04 2.31
CA PRO A 103 -5.87 -1.95 2.96
C PRO A 103 -6.66 -0.63 2.95
N ASP A 104 -6.49 0.19 3.99
CA ASP A 104 -7.26 1.42 4.26
C ASP A 104 -7.34 2.38 3.04
N ARG A 105 -6.28 2.48 2.22
CA ARG A 105 -6.31 3.35 1.02
C ARG A 105 -7.26 2.86 -0.08
N ALA A 106 -7.48 1.55 -0.12
CA ALA A 106 -8.24 0.83 -1.13
C ALA A 106 -9.60 0.37 -0.59
N ASP A 107 -9.86 0.58 0.70
CA ASP A 107 -11.06 0.18 1.39
C ASP A 107 -12.12 1.30 1.44
N PRO A 108 -13.19 1.23 0.62
CA PRO A 108 -14.36 2.09 0.73
C PRO A 108 -15.19 1.90 2.02
N CYS A 109 -14.97 0.82 2.78
CA CYS A 109 -15.73 0.39 3.93
C CYS A 109 -14.85 0.25 5.20
N PRO A 110 -14.25 1.36 5.72
CA PRO A 110 -13.17 1.37 6.73
C PRO A 110 -13.57 0.92 8.16
N ARG A 111 -14.74 0.31 8.31
CA ARG A 111 -15.29 -0.18 9.59
C ARG A 111 -16.08 -1.46 9.35
N THR A 112 -15.57 -2.36 8.52
CA THR A 112 -16.12 -3.70 8.37
C THR A 112 -16.06 -4.43 9.71
N PRO A 113 -17.19 -4.98 10.19
CA PRO A 113 -17.22 -5.66 11.47
C PRO A 113 -16.42 -6.98 11.40
N PRO A 114 -15.58 -7.29 12.40
CA PRO A 114 -14.78 -8.52 12.40
C PRO A 114 -15.64 -9.77 12.25
N GLY A 115 -15.25 -10.66 11.34
CA GLY A 115 -15.97 -11.90 11.05
C GLY A 115 -17.11 -11.76 10.03
N ALA A 116 -17.41 -10.55 9.55
CA ALA A 116 -18.26 -10.39 8.38
C ALA A 116 -17.59 -10.98 7.13
N GLN A 117 -18.41 -11.50 6.23
CA GLN A 117 -17.96 -11.85 4.89
C GLN A 117 -17.88 -10.57 4.06
N VAL A 118 -16.75 -10.34 3.41
CA VAL A 118 -16.50 -9.13 2.60
C VAL A 118 -16.41 -9.41 1.11
N ASP A 119 -16.72 -8.40 0.31
CA ASP A 119 -16.43 -8.39 -1.11
C ASP A 119 -14.95 -8.06 -1.41
N ALA A 120 -14.59 -7.97 -2.69
CA ALA A 120 -13.22 -7.68 -3.10
C ALA A 120 -12.77 -6.24 -2.76
N GLN A 121 -13.69 -5.38 -2.33
CA GLN A 121 -13.43 -4.03 -1.89
C GLN A 121 -13.49 -3.89 -0.35
N GLY A 122 -13.58 -4.98 0.42
CA GLY A 122 -13.64 -4.91 1.88
C GLY A 122 -15.06 -4.63 2.40
N CYS A 123 -16.05 -4.41 1.54
CA CYS A 123 -17.38 -4.13 2.04
C CYS A 123 -18.11 -5.40 2.49
N ALA A 124 -18.68 -5.35 3.68
CA ALA A 124 -19.52 -6.41 4.22
C ALA A 124 -20.70 -6.75 3.29
N ILE A 125 -20.86 -8.04 2.99
CA ILE A 125 -21.94 -8.58 2.17
C ILE A 125 -23.13 -8.88 3.09
N ASP A 126 -24.32 -8.47 2.67
CA ASP A 126 -25.62 -8.73 3.29
C ASP A 126 -26.56 -9.21 2.18
N SER A 127 -26.76 -10.53 2.09
CA SER A 127 -27.43 -11.20 0.99
C SER A 127 -28.95 -11.11 1.03
N ASP A 128 -29.54 -11.04 2.23
CA ASP A 128 -31.00 -10.94 2.44
C ASP A 128 -31.48 -9.52 2.75
N PHE A 129 -30.53 -8.60 2.94
CA PHE A 129 -30.72 -7.17 3.17
C PHE A 129 -31.46 -6.86 4.47
N ASP A 130 -31.35 -7.73 5.48
CA ASP A 130 -31.97 -7.54 6.79
C ASP A 130 -31.18 -6.59 7.73
N GLY A 131 -29.95 -6.24 7.32
CA GLY A 131 -29.04 -5.35 8.04
C GLY A 131 -27.96 -6.06 8.85
N VAL A 132 -27.90 -7.40 8.83
CA VAL A 132 -26.85 -8.22 9.44
C VAL A 132 -25.98 -8.84 8.35
N PRO A 133 -24.66 -8.58 8.31
CA PRO A 133 -23.78 -9.15 7.30
C PRO A 133 -23.73 -10.68 7.33
N ASP A 134 -23.59 -11.33 6.17
CA ASP A 134 -23.62 -12.80 5.99
C ASP A 134 -22.71 -13.58 6.95
N GLY A 135 -21.52 -13.04 7.26
CA GLY A 135 -20.56 -13.68 8.18
C GLY A 135 -20.96 -13.62 9.66
N LEU A 136 -21.92 -12.75 9.98
CA LEU A 136 -22.48 -12.52 11.31
C LEU A 136 -23.95 -12.96 11.41
N ASP A 137 -24.56 -13.29 10.27
CA ASP A 137 -25.95 -13.70 10.16
C ASP A 137 -26.12 -15.21 10.36
N GLN A 138 -27.00 -15.56 11.30
CA GLN A 138 -27.37 -16.94 11.63
C GLN A 138 -28.49 -17.47 10.73
N CYS A 139 -29.20 -16.59 10.02
CA CYS A 139 -30.42 -16.86 9.28
C CYS A 139 -30.40 -16.16 7.90
N GLN A 140 -29.59 -16.67 6.97
CA GLN A 140 -29.32 -16.16 5.60
C GLN A 140 -30.52 -15.86 4.67
N ASP A 141 -31.75 -16.10 5.11
CA ASP A 141 -32.97 -15.95 4.31
C ASP A 141 -34.05 -15.13 5.06
N THR A 142 -33.66 -14.18 5.91
CA THR A 142 -34.60 -13.34 6.64
C THR A 142 -35.30 -12.36 5.69
N PRO A 143 -36.65 -12.38 5.61
CA PRO A 143 -37.34 -11.53 4.65
C PRO A 143 -37.14 -10.04 4.93
N LEU A 144 -36.78 -9.29 3.89
CA LEU A 144 -36.62 -7.84 3.95
C LEU A 144 -37.80 -7.15 4.63
N GLY A 145 -37.51 -6.32 5.64
CA GLY A 145 -38.50 -5.56 6.40
C GLY A 145 -39.19 -6.33 7.52
N THR A 146 -38.84 -7.60 7.74
CA THR A 146 -39.15 -8.25 9.01
C THR A 146 -38.20 -7.74 10.09
N PRO A 147 -38.66 -7.49 11.33
CA PRO A 147 -37.73 -7.11 12.37
C PRO A 147 -36.82 -8.31 12.67
N ALA A 148 -35.53 -8.14 12.43
CA ALA A 148 -34.51 -9.13 12.75
C ALA A 148 -33.91 -8.90 14.15
N THR A 149 -33.49 -9.98 14.78
CA THR A 149 -32.62 -9.98 15.97
C THR A 149 -31.21 -9.55 15.59
N GLY A 150 -30.35 -9.28 16.58
CA GLY A 150 -28.94 -8.95 16.34
C GLY A 150 -28.10 -10.07 15.70
N GLY A 151 -28.66 -11.27 15.49
CA GLY A 151 -28.04 -12.36 14.73
C GLY A 151 -28.70 -12.62 13.38
N GLY A 152 -29.49 -11.68 12.87
CA GLY A 152 -30.11 -11.75 11.53
C GLY A 152 -31.32 -12.67 11.44
N CYS A 153 -31.82 -13.20 12.56
CA CYS A 153 -33.03 -14.02 12.56
C CYS A 153 -34.28 -13.18 12.84
N ALA A 154 -35.35 -13.35 12.06
CA ALA A 154 -36.64 -12.71 12.29
C ALA A 154 -37.16 -12.93 13.73
N VAL A 155 -37.60 -11.85 14.39
CA VAL A 155 -38.36 -11.91 15.63
C VAL A 155 -39.76 -12.42 15.29
N ASP A 156 -39.96 -13.72 15.47
CA ASP A 156 -41.24 -14.40 15.34
C ASP A 156 -41.82 -14.42 13.91
N GLY A 157 -41.24 -15.29 13.09
CA GLY A 157 -41.79 -15.70 11.80
C GLY A 157 -41.48 -17.15 11.42
N SER A 158 -41.12 -18.02 12.37
CA SER A 158 -40.88 -19.46 12.17
C SER A 158 -42.11 -20.27 11.73
N ASP A 159 -43.07 -19.63 11.07
CA ASP A 159 -44.09 -20.30 10.28
C ASP A 159 -44.00 -19.78 8.84
N GLN A 160 -42.98 -20.25 8.10
CA GLN A 160 -43.02 -20.36 6.64
C GLN A 160 -44.13 -21.33 6.16
N ARG A 161 -45.20 -21.54 6.93
CA ARG A 161 -46.45 -21.90 6.31
C ARG A 161 -46.80 -20.73 5.42
N ALA A 162 -46.64 -20.94 4.12
CA ALA A 162 -47.52 -20.36 3.13
C ALA A 162 -48.87 -20.23 3.80
N VAL A 163 -49.25 -19.01 4.15
CA VAL A 163 -50.63 -18.74 4.49
C VAL A 163 -51.30 -19.03 3.16
N ASP A 164 -51.77 -20.27 2.99
CA ASP A 164 -52.86 -20.58 2.12
C ASP A 164 -53.98 -19.71 2.68
N VAL A 165 -54.02 -18.46 2.22
CA VAL A 165 -55.16 -17.59 2.38
C VAL A 165 -56.22 -18.28 1.54
N ARG A 166 -56.83 -19.31 2.12
CA ARG A 166 -58.15 -19.75 1.71
C ARG A 166 -59.04 -18.57 2.03
N VAL A 167 -59.18 -17.71 1.04
CA VAL A 167 -60.27 -16.76 0.97
C VAL A 167 -61.52 -17.63 0.93
N GLU A 168 -62.06 -17.98 2.09
CA GLU A 168 -63.45 -18.38 2.18
C GLU A 168 -64.27 -17.16 1.77
N LEU A 169 -64.57 -17.09 0.48
CA LEU A 169 -65.49 -16.12 -0.10
C LEU A 169 -66.82 -16.26 0.64
N PRO A 170 -67.27 -15.26 1.44
CA PRO A 170 -68.61 -15.30 1.98
C PRO A 170 -69.60 -15.24 0.82
N ARG A 171 -70.46 -16.25 0.76
CA ARG A 171 -71.53 -16.34 -0.22
C ARG A 171 -72.39 -15.08 -0.16
N SER A 172 -72.44 -14.39 -1.30
CA SER A 172 -73.54 -13.52 -1.75
C SER A 172 -74.07 -12.49 -0.75
N GLY A 173 -73.35 -11.36 -0.64
CA GLY A 173 -73.93 -10.08 -0.27
C GLY A 173 -73.58 -9.05 -1.34
N ALA A 174 -74.59 -8.48 -2.01
CA ALA A 174 -74.41 -7.56 -3.13
C ALA A 174 -73.46 -6.38 -2.81
N PRO A 175 -72.62 -5.92 -3.77
CA PRO A 175 -71.69 -4.83 -3.53
C PRO A 175 -72.45 -3.52 -3.29
N ARG A 176 -72.17 -2.86 -2.15
CA ARG A 176 -72.55 -1.46 -1.93
C ARG A 176 -71.77 -0.57 -2.90
N PRO A 177 -72.38 0.48 -3.48
CA PRO A 177 -71.68 1.39 -4.38
C PRO A 177 -70.54 2.09 -3.63
N LEU A 178 -69.34 2.01 -4.19
CA LEU A 178 -68.15 2.69 -3.71
C LEU A 178 -68.37 4.20 -3.73
N GLN A 179 -68.51 4.82 -2.57
CA GLN A 179 -68.44 6.27 -2.48
C GLN A 179 -66.98 6.69 -2.62
N ARG A 180 -66.73 7.54 -3.61
CA ARG A 180 -65.42 8.08 -3.97
C ARG A 180 -64.87 8.89 -2.80
N LEU A 181 -63.87 8.35 -2.09
CA LEU A 181 -63.14 9.08 -1.07
C LEU A 181 -62.39 10.28 -1.71
N PRO A 182 -62.33 11.44 -1.04
CA PRO A 182 -61.59 12.58 -1.55
C PRO A 182 -60.09 12.28 -1.58
N ALA A 183 -59.42 12.72 -2.64
CA ALA A 183 -57.98 12.57 -2.81
C ALA A 183 -57.25 13.32 -1.69
N VAL A 184 -56.55 12.56 -0.84
CA VAL A 184 -55.62 13.13 0.14
C VAL A 184 -54.31 13.39 -0.60
N THR A 185 -54.04 14.65 -0.93
CA THR A 185 -52.74 15.07 -1.45
C THR A 185 -51.70 14.99 -0.33
N PRO A 186 -50.58 14.26 -0.51
CA PRO A 186 -49.53 14.20 0.49
C PRO A 186 -48.88 15.58 0.69
N PRO A 187 -48.45 15.93 1.91
CA PRO A 187 -47.77 17.18 2.18
C PRO A 187 -46.41 17.24 1.47
N PRO A 188 -45.96 18.43 1.03
CA PRO A 188 -44.65 18.58 0.41
C PRO A 188 -43.52 18.29 1.41
N PRO A 189 -42.39 17.71 0.94
CA PRO A 189 -41.24 17.46 1.79
C PRO A 189 -40.67 18.79 2.33
N ARG A 190 -40.49 18.88 3.65
CA ARG A 190 -39.85 20.03 4.30
C ARG A 190 -38.34 19.86 4.27
N GLY A 191 -37.65 20.85 3.71
CA GLY A 191 -36.27 21.17 4.08
C GLY A 191 -35.18 20.44 3.30
N MET A 192 -35.02 20.77 2.01
CA MET A 192 -33.69 20.76 1.38
C MET A 192 -33.27 22.22 1.21
N THR A 193 -32.25 22.63 1.95
CA THR A 193 -31.53 23.86 1.66
C THR A 193 -30.86 23.73 0.28
N PRO A 194 -30.73 24.81 -0.50
CA PRO A 194 -30.00 24.75 -1.76
C PRO A 194 -28.51 24.49 -1.45
N SER A 195 -28.07 23.28 -1.77
CA SER A 195 -26.65 22.93 -1.82
C SER A 195 -25.98 23.84 -2.84
N ARG A 196 -24.94 24.55 -2.41
CA ARG A 196 -24.09 25.38 -3.26
C ARG A 196 -23.57 24.54 -4.42
N THR A 197 -23.91 24.95 -5.63
CA THR A 197 -23.33 24.42 -6.86
C THR A 197 -21.80 24.53 -6.76
N PRO A 198 -21.02 23.43 -6.91
CA PRO A 198 -19.58 23.54 -7.05
C PRO A 198 -19.24 24.31 -8.35
N PRO A 199 -18.16 25.11 -8.37
CA PRO A 199 -17.74 25.83 -9.56
C PRO A 199 -17.41 24.87 -10.71
N PRO A 200 -17.55 25.30 -11.97
CA PRO A 200 -17.22 24.47 -13.12
C PRO A 200 -15.74 24.07 -13.10
N VAL A 201 -15.49 22.77 -13.16
CA VAL A 201 -14.16 22.21 -13.39
C VAL A 201 -13.70 22.70 -14.76
N GLY A 202 -12.58 23.42 -14.80
CA GLY A 202 -11.97 23.92 -16.03
C GLY A 202 -11.57 22.77 -16.98
N PRO A 203 -11.32 23.08 -18.26
CA PRO A 203 -10.98 22.06 -19.24
C PRO A 203 -9.70 21.33 -18.84
N THR A 204 -9.79 20.00 -18.76
CA THR A 204 -8.64 19.11 -18.60
C THR A 204 -7.65 19.36 -19.73
N PRO A 205 -6.34 19.47 -19.46
CA PRO A 205 -5.35 19.55 -20.52
C PRO A 205 -5.38 18.26 -21.34
N ARG A 206 -5.68 18.40 -22.63
CA ARG A 206 -5.52 17.34 -23.64
C ARG A 206 -4.08 16.85 -23.58
N MET A 207 -3.86 15.63 -23.10
CA MET A 207 -2.61 14.92 -23.35
C MET A 207 -2.49 14.70 -24.85
N LEU A 208 -1.46 15.28 -25.45
CA LEU A 208 -1.00 14.92 -26.78
C LEU A 208 -0.51 13.45 -26.72
N PRO A 209 -0.86 12.60 -27.68
CA PRO A 209 -0.24 11.28 -27.80
C PRO A 209 1.23 11.48 -28.19
N LEU A 210 2.14 11.20 -27.27
CA LEU A 210 3.54 10.95 -27.60
C LEU A 210 3.59 9.64 -28.41
N ALA A 211 3.67 9.80 -29.73
CA ALA A 211 4.06 8.73 -30.64
C ALA A 211 5.47 8.26 -30.25
N GLY A 212 5.56 7.02 -29.78
CA GLY A 212 6.84 6.45 -29.35
C GLY A 212 6.69 5.06 -28.73
N ALA A 213 5.86 4.20 -29.32
CA ALA A 213 5.86 2.78 -28.97
C ALA A 213 7.18 2.15 -29.46
N VAL A 214 8.20 2.17 -28.60
CA VAL A 214 9.34 1.26 -28.74
C VAL A 214 8.82 -0.12 -28.35
N VAL A 215 8.64 -0.96 -29.36
CA VAL A 215 8.29 -2.37 -29.19
C VAL A 215 9.50 -3.06 -28.57
N CYS A 216 9.54 -3.19 -27.24
CA CYS A 216 10.46 -4.11 -26.58
C CYS A 216 10.05 -5.54 -26.97
N SER A 217 10.76 -6.09 -27.96
CA SER A 217 10.69 -7.51 -28.28
C SER A 217 11.17 -8.29 -27.07
N VAL A 218 10.25 -8.95 -26.37
CA VAL A 218 10.56 -9.93 -25.35
C VAL A 218 11.23 -11.12 -26.05
N SER A 219 12.55 -11.15 -25.99
CA SER A 219 13.34 -12.34 -26.33
C SER A 219 13.00 -13.41 -25.29
N GLN A 220 12.12 -14.33 -25.67
CA GLN A 220 11.76 -15.50 -24.87
C GLN A 220 13.01 -16.37 -24.69
N ARG A 221 13.79 -16.12 -23.64
CA ARG A 221 14.75 -17.10 -23.14
C ARG A 221 13.96 -18.19 -22.44
N SER A 222 13.98 -19.37 -23.05
CA SER A 222 13.48 -20.62 -22.52
C SER A 222 13.97 -20.82 -21.08
N THR A 223 13.05 -20.90 -20.14
CA THR A 223 13.32 -21.38 -18.79
C THR A 223 13.70 -22.87 -18.86
N PRO A 224 14.79 -23.32 -18.24
CA PRO A 224 15.05 -24.75 -18.12
C PRO A 224 14.04 -25.37 -17.15
N VAL A 225 13.32 -26.37 -17.63
CA VAL A 225 12.45 -27.24 -16.84
C VAL A 225 13.30 -27.98 -15.81
N VAL A 226 13.24 -27.53 -14.57
CA VAL A 226 13.78 -28.28 -13.42
C VAL A 226 12.79 -29.40 -13.13
N THR A 227 13.13 -30.62 -13.55
CA THR A 227 12.39 -31.82 -13.18
C THR A 227 12.66 -32.13 -11.70
N ALA A 228 11.63 -31.96 -10.87
CA ALA A 228 11.66 -32.37 -9.48
C ALA A 228 11.83 -33.90 -9.38
N ARG A 229 12.89 -34.36 -8.72
CA ARG A 229 13.05 -35.75 -8.31
C ARG A 229 12.13 -36.04 -7.11
N PRO A 230 11.43 -37.18 -7.07
CA PRO A 230 10.67 -37.59 -5.89
C PRO A 230 11.59 -38.02 -4.75
N SER A 231 11.32 -37.50 -3.57
CA SER A 231 11.97 -37.85 -2.29
C SER A 231 11.59 -39.28 -1.84
N PRO A 232 12.51 -40.05 -1.21
CA PRO A 232 12.18 -41.36 -0.66
C PRO A 232 11.39 -41.23 0.65
N SER A 233 10.32 -42.02 0.76
CA SER A 233 9.49 -42.16 1.96
C SER A 233 10.25 -42.85 3.10
N PRO A 234 10.08 -42.44 4.37
CA PRO A 234 10.66 -43.14 5.50
C PRO A 234 9.88 -44.43 5.82
N SER A 235 10.62 -45.47 6.20
CA SER A 235 10.12 -46.74 6.76
C SER A 235 9.88 -46.67 8.26
#